data_AF-A0A2X1Q2N5-F1
#
_entry.id   AF-A0A2X1Q2N5-F1
#
_cell.length_a   1.000
_cell.length_b   1.000
_cell.length_c   1.000
_cell.angle_alpha   90.00
_cell.angle_beta   90.00
_cell.angle_gamma   90.00
#
_symmetry.space_group_name_H-M   'P 1'
#
loop_
_entity.id
_entity.type
_entity.pdbx_description
1 polymer ?
#
loop_
_entity_poly.entity_id
_entity_poly.type
_entity_poly.pdbx_seq_one_letter_code
_entity_poly.pdbx_strand_id
1 'polypeptide(L)'
;MPICWPWFGPSAQQGLPSHGFARNLPWTLEGHDEDDSGVMLTFALQHSAETMKLWPHEFTLYARFKLGKTCEIELEAHGEFETTSALHSYFKRRRYRGGEGERSWRALYR
;
A
#
# COMPACT_ATOMS: atom_id res chain seq x y z
N MET A 1 -5.17 4.12 1.86
CA MET A 1 -4.81 2.78 1.37
C MET A 1 -3.41 2.50 1.89
N PRO A 2 -3.21 1.62 2.89
CA PRO A 2 -1.87 1.26 3.35
C PRO A 2 -1.09 0.44 2.33
N ILE A 3 0.17 0.80 2.11
CA ILE A 3 1.14 0.03 1.32
C ILE A 3 1.79 -1.01 2.24
N CYS A 4 1.52 -2.29 2.01
CA CYS A 4 2.15 -3.40 2.73
C CYS A 4 3.41 -3.82 1.98
N TRP A 5 4.60 -3.51 2.50
CA TRP A 5 5.89 -3.85 1.89
C TRP A 5 7.03 -3.71 2.93
N PRO A 6 8.04 -4.61 2.97
CA PRO A 6 8.37 -5.67 2.00
C PRO A 6 7.75 -7.05 2.26
N TRP A 7 6.86 -7.18 3.23
CA TRP A 7 6.06 -8.39 3.43
C TRP A 7 4.58 -8.07 3.63
N PHE A 8 3.72 -9.02 3.24
CA PHE A 8 2.30 -9.01 3.54
C PHE A 8 1.96 -9.99 4.68
N GLY A 9 1.11 -9.56 5.60
CA GLY A 9 0.74 -10.36 6.78
C GLY A 9 1.79 -10.29 7.88
N PRO A 10 1.80 -11.22 8.84
CA PRO A 10 2.81 -11.29 9.90
C PRO A 10 4.23 -11.42 9.34
N SER A 11 5.22 -10.80 9.99
CA SER A 11 6.62 -11.00 9.62
C SER A 11 7.07 -12.43 9.95
N ALA A 12 7.98 -12.98 9.14
CA ALA A 12 8.68 -14.22 9.47
C ALA A 12 9.66 -14.05 10.64
N GLN A 13 10.13 -12.83 10.90
CA GLN A 13 11.01 -12.51 12.03
C GLN A 13 10.19 -12.07 13.25
N GLN A 14 10.54 -12.62 14.42
CA GLN A 14 9.87 -12.28 15.66
C GLN A 14 10.14 -10.82 16.06
N GLY A 15 9.09 -10.13 16.53
CA GLY A 15 9.19 -8.74 17.01
C GLY A 15 9.01 -7.67 15.92
N LEU A 16 8.94 -8.05 14.65
CA LEU A 16 8.62 -7.12 13.55
C LEU A 16 7.10 -7.01 13.34
N PRO A 17 6.59 -5.83 12.92
CA PRO A 17 5.17 -5.65 12.70
C PRO A 17 4.66 -6.43 11.50
N SER A 18 3.36 -6.70 11.47
CA SER A 18 2.70 -7.18 10.25
C SER A 18 2.74 -6.10 9.15
N HIS A 19 2.76 -6.56 7.91
CA HIS A 19 2.63 -5.76 6.68
C HIS A 19 3.82 -4.84 6.37
N GLY A 20 5.03 -5.26 6.73
CA GLY A 20 6.23 -4.48 6.47
C GLY A 20 6.28 -3.17 7.25
N PHE A 21 7.10 -2.27 6.74
CA PHE A 21 7.37 -0.97 7.36
C PHE A 21 7.11 0.22 6.43
N ALA A 22 6.89 0.00 5.13
CA ALA A 22 6.75 1.10 4.16
C ALA A 22 5.62 2.09 4.51
N ARG A 23 4.51 1.60 5.08
CA ARG A 23 3.38 2.42 5.56
C ARG A 23 3.68 3.28 6.81
N ASN A 24 4.83 3.08 7.45
CA ASN A 24 5.21 3.75 8.69
C ASN A 24 6.34 4.76 8.49
N LEU A 25 6.89 4.85 7.29
CA LEU A 25 7.98 5.75 6.95
C LEU A 25 7.47 6.93 6.12
N PRO A 26 8.12 8.10 6.20
CA PRO A 26 7.82 9.21 5.31
C PRO A 26 8.27 8.89 3.88
N TRP A 27 7.43 9.25 2.92
CA TRP A 27 7.74 9.17 1.49
C TRP A 27 8.03 10.56 0.95
N THR A 28 8.97 10.66 0.03
CA THR A 28 9.30 11.91 -0.66
C THR A 28 8.42 12.05 -1.89
N LEU A 29 7.83 13.22 -2.11
CA LEU A 29 7.18 13.54 -3.39
C LEU A 29 8.28 13.90 -4.41
N GLU A 30 8.51 13.03 -5.38
CA GLU A 30 9.55 13.20 -6.41
C GLU A 30 9.04 13.97 -7.63
N GLY A 31 7.73 13.90 -7.89
CA GLY A 31 7.14 14.60 -9.02
C GLY A 31 5.63 14.53 -9.02
N HIS A 32 5.03 15.52 -9.69
CA HIS A 32 3.62 15.54 -9.98
C HIS A 32 3.37 16.18 -11.34
N ASP A 33 2.23 15.84 -11.94
CA ASP A 33 1.71 16.47 -13.15
C ASP A 33 0.20 16.55 -13.05
N GLU A 34 -0.43 17.55 -13.66
CA GLU A 34 -1.87 17.75 -13.60
C GLU A 34 -2.43 18.32 -14.90
N ASP A 35 -3.61 17.83 -15.27
CA ASP A 35 -4.37 18.30 -16.43
C ASP A 35 -5.88 18.22 -16.17
N ASP A 36 -6.68 18.51 -17.20
CA ASP A 36 -8.14 18.45 -17.12
C ASP A 36 -8.70 17.04 -16.82
N SER A 37 -7.88 15.99 -16.98
CA SER A 37 -8.25 14.60 -16.74
C SER A 37 -7.97 14.13 -15.31
N GLY A 38 -7.01 14.77 -14.62
CA GLY A 38 -6.68 14.45 -13.23
C GLY A 38 -5.28 14.88 -12.79
N VAL A 39 -4.80 14.24 -11.72
CA VAL A 39 -3.48 14.49 -11.13
C VAL A 39 -2.67 13.20 -11.07
N MET A 40 -1.42 13.29 -11.47
CA MET A 40 -0.39 12.26 -11.34
C MET A 40 0.56 12.62 -10.21
N LEU A 41 0.83 11.69 -9.29
CA LEU A 41 1.77 11.87 -8.19
C LEU A 41 2.77 10.71 -8.16
N THR A 42 4.05 11.00 -8.00
CA THR A 42 5.09 10.00 -7.79
C THR A 42 5.75 10.21 -6.44
N PHE A 43 5.63 9.23 -5.57
CA PHE A 43 6.31 9.19 -4.29
C PHE A 43 7.44 8.16 -4.31
N ALA A 44 8.54 8.45 -3.62
CA ALA A 44 9.64 7.52 -3.42
C ALA A 44 9.91 7.25 -1.93
N LEU A 45 10.32 6.02 -1.64
CA LEU A 45 10.89 5.60 -0.37
C LEU A 45 12.17 4.84 -0.65
N GLN A 46 13.28 5.28 -0.06
CA GLN A 46 14.59 4.65 -0.21
C GLN A 46 15.00 3.97 1.09
N HIS A 47 15.88 2.98 0.98
CA HIS A 47 16.52 2.39 2.15
C HIS A 47 17.29 3.43 2.97
N SER A 48 17.36 3.20 4.27
CA SER A 48 18.13 4.00 5.22
C SER A 48 18.88 3.07 6.19
N ALA A 49 19.76 3.64 7.01
CA ALA A 49 20.44 2.88 8.06
C ALA A 49 19.45 2.20 9.04
N GLU A 50 18.26 2.78 9.26
CA GLU A 50 17.19 2.20 10.07
C GLU A 50 16.51 1.03 9.36
N THR A 51 16.15 1.17 8.08
CA THR A 51 15.48 0.08 7.36
C THR A 51 16.42 -1.11 7.18
N MET A 52 17.72 -0.86 6.98
CA MET A 52 18.75 -1.89 6.88
C MET A 52 18.89 -2.73 8.16
N LYS A 53 18.54 -2.19 9.33
CA LYS A 53 18.49 -2.97 10.59
C LYS A 53 17.27 -3.89 10.68
N LEU A 54 16.17 -3.53 10.02
CA LEU A 54 14.93 -4.32 9.99
C LEU A 54 14.96 -5.37 8.89
N TRP A 55 15.50 -5.00 7.73
CA TRP A 55 15.54 -5.82 6.53
C TRP A 55 16.74 -5.37 5.68
N PRO A 56 17.84 -6.16 5.64
CA PRO A 56 19.14 -5.71 5.16
C PRO A 56 19.26 -5.75 3.62
N HIS A 57 18.40 -5.01 2.94
CA HIS A 57 18.42 -4.85 1.49
C HIS A 57 18.36 -3.37 1.12
N GLU A 58 19.20 -2.98 0.17
CA GLU A 58 19.06 -1.69 -0.50
C GLU A 58 17.84 -1.74 -1.41
N PHE A 59 17.02 -0.69 -1.35
CA PHE A 59 15.85 -0.57 -2.20
C PHE A 59 15.56 0.89 -2.55
N THR A 60 14.83 1.06 -3.66
CA THR A 60 14.02 2.24 -3.94
C THR A 60 12.61 1.77 -4.30
N LEU A 61 11.61 2.31 -3.62
CA LEU A 61 10.21 1.97 -3.82
C LEU A 61 9.47 3.20 -4.35
N TYR A 62 8.84 3.08 -5.52
CA TYR A 62 8.01 4.13 -6.09
C TYR A 62 6.53 3.79 -5.93
N ALA A 63 5.74 4.76 -5.47
CA ALA A 63 4.29 4.68 -5.45
C ALA A 63 3.74 5.78 -6.37
N ARG A 64 3.14 5.38 -7.48
CA ARG A 64 2.54 6.30 -8.45
C ARG A 64 1.04 6.28 -8.35
N PHE A 65 0.43 7.45 -8.27
CA PHE A 65 -1.01 7.63 -8.17
C PHE A 65 -1.50 8.41 -9.38
N LYS A 66 -2.55 7.89 -10.02
CA LYS A 66 -3.28 8.57 -11.09
C LYS A 66 -4.70 8.80 -10.59
N LEU A 67 -5.03 10.07 -10.32
CA LEU A 67 -6.26 10.46 -9.65
C LEU A 67 -7.12 11.29 -10.60
N GLY A 68 -8.15 10.67 -11.18
CA GLY A 68 -9.12 11.32 -12.05
C GLY A 68 -10.51 10.73 -11.85
N LYS A 69 -11.22 10.46 -12.95
CA LYS A 69 -12.50 9.70 -12.90
C LYS A 69 -12.33 8.31 -12.30
N THR A 70 -11.16 7.72 -12.49
CA THR A 70 -10.70 6.48 -11.87
C THR A 70 -9.50 6.78 -10.97
N CYS A 71 -9.19 5.84 -10.08
CA CYS A 71 -7.98 5.88 -9.26
C CYS A 71 -7.12 4.69 -9.65
N GLU A 72 -5.93 4.95 -10.17
CA GLU A 72 -4.92 3.94 -10.45
C GLU A 72 -3.74 4.14 -9.50
N ILE A 73 -3.21 3.03 -9.01
CA ILE A 73 -2.09 3.02 -8.08
C ILE A 73 -1.13 1.94 -8.55
N GLU A 74 0.13 2.32 -8.70
CA GLU A 74 1.22 1.43 -9.06
C GLU A 74 2.28 1.46 -7.97
N LEU A 75 2.82 0.29 -7.63
CA LEU A 75 3.92 0.13 -6.68
C LEU A 75 5.05 -0.60 -7.41
N GLU A 76 6.21 0.04 -7.47
CA GLU A 76 7.39 -0.48 -8.17
C GLU A 76 8.58 -0.51 -7.23
N ALA A 77 9.22 -1.67 -7.07
CA ALA A 77 10.36 -1.86 -6.19
C ALA A 77 11.63 -2.13 -7.01
N HIS A 78 12.69 -1.38 -6.72
CA HIS A 78 14.01 -1.49 -7.35
C HIS A 78 15.02 -2.01 -6.34
N GLY A 79 15.80 -3.02 -6.73
CA GLY A 79 16.85 -3.66 -5.93
C GLY A 79 16.84 -5.18 -6.09
N GLU A 80 17.72 -5.86 -5.36
CA GLU A 80 17.91 -7.32 -5.44
C GLU A 80 17.36 -7.99 -4.18
N PHE A 81 16.13 -8.50 -4.27
CA PHE A 81 15.41 -9.12 -3.16
C PHE A 81 14.15 -9.87 -3.60
N GLU A 82 13.62 -10.69 -2.70
CA GLU A 82 12.27 -11.24 -2.79
C GLU A 82 11.35 -10.53 -1.79
N THR A 83 10.13 -10.19 -2.21
CA THR A 83 9.15 -9.51 -1.35
C THR A 83 7.75 -10.05 -1.57
N THR A 84 6.89 -9.82 -0.59
CA THR A 84 5.44 -9.93 -0.76
C THR A 84 4.81 -8.58 -0.46
N SER A 85 3.75 -8.22 -1.18
CA SER A 85 3.17 -6.89 -1.06
C SER A 85 1.64 -6.89 -1.21
N ALA A 86 1.01 -5.81 -0.73
CA ALA A 86 -0.40 -5.56 -0.95
C ALA A 86 -0.72 -4.06 -0.91
N LEU A 87 -1.64 -3.63 -1.76
CA LEU A 87 -2.31 -2.33 -1.65
C LEU A 87 -3.60 -2.51 -0.86
N HIS A 88 -3.57 -2.21 0.45
CA HIS A 88 -4.63 -2.64 1.38
C HIS A 88 -5.83 -1.67 1.40
N SER A 89 -6.52 -1.56 0.26
CA SER A 89 -7.62 -0.61 0.05
C SER A 89 -8.82 -0.90 0.95
N TYR A 90 -9.28 0.13 1.67
CA TYR A 90 -10.54 0.11 2.42
C TYR A 90 -11.60 0.84 1.64
N PHE A 91 -12.51 0.10 1.00
CA PHE A 91 -13.61 0.69 0.25
C PHE A 91 -14.76 1.08 1.18
N LYS A 92 -15.22 2.32 1.05
CA LYS A 92 -16.41 2.79 1.74
C LYS A 92 -17.61 1.96 1.28
N ARG A 93 -18.18 1.14 2.16
CA ARG A 93 -19.44 0.45 1.89
C ARG A 93 -20.62 1.35 2.23
N ARG A 94 -21.69 1.25 1.44
CA ARG A 94 -22.95 1.89 1.78
C ARG A 94 -23.49 1.26 3.06
N ARG A 95 -23.94 2.10 4.00
CA ARG A 95 -24.65 1.63 5.19
C ARG A 95 -25.89 0.85 4.73
N TYR A 96 -26.01 -0.39 5.19
CA TYR A 96 -27.22 -1.17 5.01
C TYR A 96 -28.33 -0.57 5.86
N ARG A 97 -29.42 -0.08 5.24
CA ARG A 97 -30.69 0.21 5.92
C ARG A 97 -31.51 -1.07 5.83
N GLY A 98 -31.46 -1.91 6.86
CA GLY A 98 -32.24 -3.14 6.93
C GLY A 98 -33.65 -2.87 7.45
N GLY A 99 -34.67 -3.35 6.73
CA GLY A 99 -35.94 -3.74 7.34
C GLY A 99 -35.76 -5.04 8.12
N GLU A 100 -36.61 -5.25 9.12
CA GLU A 100 -36.56 -6.40 10.04
C GLU A 100 -36.61 -7.74 9.28
N GLY A 101 -35.60 -8.58 9.48
CA GLY A 101 -35.48 -9.90 8.85
C GLY A 101 -34.06 -10.45 8.97
N GLU A 102 -33.97 -11.64 9.55
CA GLU A 102 -32.80 -12.46 9.90
C GLU A 102 -31.52 -12.26 9.05
N ARG A 103 -30.37 -12.03 9.71
CA ARG A 103 -29.08 -11.73 9.06
C ARG A 103 -28.16 -12.95 9.05
N SER A 104 -28.01 -13.58 7.89
CA SER A 104 -26.92 -14.51 7.58
C SER A 104 -25.87 -13.81 6.72
N TRP A 105 -24.59 -13.85 7.14
CA TRP A 105 -23.48 -13.25 6.40
C TRP A 105 -22.66 -14.37 5.73
N ARG A 106 -22.62 -14.40 4.40
CA ARG A 106 -21.57 -15.09 3.63
C ARG A 106 -20.69 -14.03 2.96
N ALA A 107 -19.40 -14.04 3.25
CA ALA A 107 -18.43 -13.27 2.50
C ALA A 107 -18.06 -14.08 1.23
N LEU A 108 -18.48 -13.59 0.07
CA LEU A 108 -17.95 -14.02 -1.22
C LEU A 108 -16.81 -13.08 -1.59
N TYR A 109 -15.59 -13.59 -1.61
CA TYR A 109 -14.47 -12.98 -2.31
C TYR A 109 -14.49 -13.58 -3.73
N ARG A 110 -14.56 -12.73 -4.75
CA ARG A 110 -14.20 -13.09 -6.13
C ARG A 110 -12.77 -12.66 -6.38
#